data_AF-A0A6G1CE18-F1
#
_entry.id   AF-A0A6G1CE18-F1
#
_cell.length_a   1.000
_cell.length_b   1.000
_cell.length_c   1.000
_cell.angle_alpha   90.00
_cell.angle_beta   90.00
_cell.angle_gamma   90.00
#
_symmetry.space_group_name_H-M   'P 1'
#
loop_
_entity.id
_entity.type
_entity.pdbx_description
1 polymer ?
#
loop_
_entity_poly.entity_id
_entity_poly.type
_entity_poly.pdbx_seq_one_letter_code
_entity_poly.pdbx_strand_id
1 'polypeptide(L)'
;MMADSLDAERIIEYFKGKSILITGATGFLGKILVEKILRVQPDVKKIYLLVRAIDQASAKQRVQAEVTETELFCLVKEKHGKGFDQFIEEKVVALAGDIIYEDLGLEAPVLDDIASHLDVIVNGAATTNFYGRYDVSLDVNVLGVKHLCQLANKCRGLKVFLHISTAYAGGDQEGLIQERAFEEGWALREGMHLDVEAELRLVADVRREVEDDEKTQRKAMKELGLRRARHFGWSNTYVFTKAMGEMLLNRLLLHQQQAVAGAVVVVRPSIITSIRRDPLPGWMQGTRTIDTLIIGYAKQNLSCFLGDLDLVMDVIPGDMVVNAMMAATVAHSGEHPQEQAAVYHVSSSLRNPAAYSVLYEAGRRHFTEKPRVGKRGEVIPTKEMYFFKTIASFQVYMLVKYRLPLELLHLLNLLLCGLFSRLYSDLSRKYRYVMHLVDVYGPFAFFKGCFDDINLERLRQRMGRSKNPEDDDMFNFDPKTIDWDDYFYRIHIPGVLKYILK
;
A
#
# COMPACT_ATOMS: atom_id res chain seq x y z
N MET A 1 17.52 15.95 32.89
CA MET A 1 16.22 15.61 32.27
C MET A 1 16.43 14.31 31.53
N MET A 2 15.84 13.21 32.01
CA MET A 2 15.90 11.93 31.32
C MET A 2 15.21 12.11 29.97
N ALA A 3 15.91 11.81 28.87
CA ALA A 3 15.27 11.74 27.56
C ALA A 3 14.14 10.72 27.67
N ASP A 4 12.93 11.18 27.38
CA ASP A 4 11.66 10.49 27.52
C ASP A 4 11.67 9.24 26.61
N SER A 5 12.18 8.10 27.09
CA SER A 5 12.29 6.88 26.28
C SER A 5 10.90 6.45 25.80
N LEU A 6 10.80 6.10 24.51
CA LEU A 6 9.60 5.49 23.96
C LEU A 6 9.71 3.98 24.23
N ASP A 7 8.67 3.33 24.72
CA ASP A 7 8.68 1.88 24.92
C ASP A 7 7.28 1.30 24.64
N ALA A 8 7.15 -0.02 24.73
CA ALA A 8 5.88 -0.69 24.49
C ALA A 8 4.75 -0.22 25.42
N GLU A 9 5.05 -0.03 26.72
CA GLU A 9 4.08 0.44 27.72
C GLU A 9 3.56 1.84 27.36
N ARG A 10 4.45 2.75 26.97
CA ARG A 10 4.08 4.11 26.56
C ARG A 10 3.26 4.13 25.28
N ILE A 11 3.56 3.26 24.31
CA ILE A 11 2.75 3.12 23.10
C ILE A 11 1.34 2.64 23.45
N ILE A 12 1.23 1.63 24.31
CA ILE A 12 -0.07 1.11 24.77
C ILE A 12 -0.85 2.18 25.54
N GLU A 13 -0.24 2.81 26.54
CA GLU A 13 -0.91 3.79 27.40
C GLU A 13 -1.34 5.04 26.61
N TYR A 14 -0.59 5.43 25.58
CA TYR A 14 -0.96 6.57 24.73
C TYR A 14 -2.35 6.43 24.12
N PHE A 15 -2.72 5.24 23.64
CA PHE A 15 -4.02 5.00 22.99
C PHE A 15 -5.19 4.88 23.96
N LYS A 16 -4.92 4.84 25.27
CA LYS A 16 -5.97 4.79 26.30
C LYS A 16 -6.80 6.08 26.27
N GLY A 17 -8.11 5.92 26.26
CA GLY A 17 -9.04 7.05 26.21
C GLY A 17 -8.98 7.88 24.92
N LYS A 18 -8.24 7.44 23.89
CA LYS A 18 -8.11 8.16 22.61
C LYS A 18 -9.24 7.84 21.66
N SER A 19 -9.63 8.84 20.89
CA SER A 19 -10.52 8.70 19.74
C SER A 19 -9.73 8.79 18.44
N ILE A 20 -9.89 7.80 17.56
CA ILE A 20 -9.06 7.63 16.36
C ILE A 20 -9.95 7.49 15.13
N LEU A 21 -9.71 8.29 14.09
CA LEU A 21 -10.31 8.09 12.77
C LEU A 21 -9.35 7.32 11.89
N ILE A 22 -9.82 6.23 11.27
CA ILE A 22 -9.03 5.43 10.32
C ILE A 22 -9.79 5.36 8.99
N THR A 23 -9.19 5.93 7.93
CA THR A 23 -9.66 5.71 6.56
C THR A 23 -8.94 4.50 5.95
N GLY A 24 -9.61 3.80 5.03
CA GLY A 24 -9.04 2.59 4.42
C GLY A 24 -8.96 1.40 5.38
N ALA A 25 -9.78 1.38 6.43
CA ALA A 25 -9.83 0.32 7.44
C ALA A 25 -10.19 -1.08 6.88
N THR A 26 -10.87 -1.14 5.73
CA THR A 26 -11.14 -2.40 5.02
C THR A 26 -9.95 -2.89 4.19
N GLY A 27 -8.89 -2.09 4.07
CA GLY A 27 -7.62 -2.48 3.45
C GLY A 27 -6.75 -3.32 4.38
N PHE A 28 -5.68 -3.90 3.82
CA PHE A 28 -4.78 -4.80 4.55
C PHE A 28 -4.15 -4.16 5.79
N LEU A 29 -3.45 -3.02 5.64
CA LEU A 29 -2.82 -2.33 6.78
C LEU A 29 -3.84 -1.79 7.78
N GLY A 30 -4.96 -1.23 7.31
CA GLY A 30 -5.99 -0.66 8.17
C GLY A 30 -6.54 -1.71 9.14
N LYS A 31 -6.77 -2.94 8.66
CA LYS A 31 -7.19 -4.06 9.51
C LYS A 31 -6.18 -4.42 10.59
N ILE A 32 -4.90 -4.52 10.22
CA ILE A 32 -3.82 -4.83 11.16
C ILE A 32 -3.73 -3.76 12.23
N LEU A 33 -3.85 -2.49 11.85
CA LEU A 33 -3.84 -1.38 12.81
C LEU A 33 -5.04 -1.44 13.77
N VAL A 34 -6.26 -1.63 13.25
CA VAL A 34 -7.47 -1.73 14.08
C VAL A 34 -7.37 -2.92 15.04
N GLU A 35 -6.97 -4.09 14.55
CA GLU A 35 -6.77 -5.27 15.39
C GLU A 35 -5.72 -5.01 16.47
N LYS A 36 -4.56 -4.46 16.10
CA LYS A 36 -3.45 -4.21 17.03
C LYS A 36 -3.88 -3.27 18.15
N ILE A 37 -4.52 -2.14 17.84
CA ILE A 37 -4.99 -1.18 18.84
C ILE A 37 -5.98 -1.84 19.80
N LEU A 38 -7.01 -2.52 19.29
CA LEU A 38 -8.03 -3.17 20.11
C LEU A 38 -7.44 -4.29 21.00
N ARG A 39 -6.46 -5.04 20.48
CA ARG A 39 -5.80 -6.12 21.22
C ARG A 39 -4.96 -5.59 22.37
N VAL A 40 -4.10 -4.60 22.11
CA VAL A 40 -3.10 -4.13 23.08
C VAL A 40 -3.63 -3.05 24.01
N GLN A 41 -4.63 -2.27 23.60
CA GLN A 41 -5.23 -1.21 24.40
C GLN A 41 -6.78 -1.27 24.38
N PRO A 42 -7.40 -2.14 25.19
CA PRO A 42 -8.86 -2.28 25.23
C PRO A 42 -9.58 -1.03 25.76
N ASP A 43 -8.89 -0.12 26.45
CA ASP A 43 -9.46 1.12 26.99
C ASP A 43 -9.34 2.31 26.02
N VAL A 44 -9.06 2.06 24.73
CA VAL A 44 -9.29 3.06 23.67
C VAL A 44 -10.73 3.58 23.76
N LYS A 45 -10.95 4.88 23.53
CA LYS A 45 -12.28 5.48 23.68
C LYS A 45 -13.19 5.08 22.52
N LYS A 46 -12.81 5.43 21.30
CA LYS A 46 -13.53 5.09 20.07
C LYS A 46 -12.57 4.98 18.88
N ILE A 47 -12.81 4.01 18.01
CA ILE A 47 -12.17 3.91 16.70
C ILE A 47 -13.26 4.10 15.63
N TYR A 48 -13.19 5.24 14.95
CA TYR A 48 -14.09 5.58 13.85
C TYR A 48 -13.52 5.04 12.54
N LEU A 49 -14.30 4.20 11.85
CA LEU A 49 -13.90 3.58 10.59
C LEU A 49 -14.74 4.14 9.45
N LEU A 50 -14.15 5.04 8.65
CA LEU A 50 -14.81 5.57 7.47
C LEU A 50 -14.84 4.50 6.37
N VAL A 51 -16.04 4.08 5.98
CA VAL A 51 -16.26 3.07 4.94
C VAL A 51 -17.32 3.53 3.95
N ARG A 52 -17.06 3.25 2.67
CA ARG A 52 -18.02 3.53 1.60
C ARG A 52 -19.24 2.62 1.74
N ALA A 53 -20.40 3.21 1.97
CA ALA A 53 -21.67 2.53 2.12
C ALA A 53 -22.80 3.50 1.77
N ILE A 54 -23.98 2.97 1.42
CA ILE A 54 -25.15 3.79 1.09
C ILE A 54 -25.80 4.42 2.32
N ASP A 55 -25.62 3.80 3.48
CA ASP A 55 -26.17 4.22 4.77
C ASP A 55 -25.35 3.63 5.92
N GLN A 56 -25.68 4.08 7.13
CA GLN A 56 -25.01 3.71 8.37
C GLN A 56 -25.17 2.21 8.72
N ALA A 57 -26.29 1.59 8.39
CA ALA A 57 -26.52 0.17 8.64
C ALA A 57 -25.61 -0.70 7.75
N SER A 58 -25.52 -0.34 6.47
CA SER A 58 -24.63 -0.96 5.49
C SER A 58 -23.16 -0.76 5.87
N ALA A 59 -22.80 0.41 6.41
CA ALA A 59 -21.45 0.66 6.94
C ALA A 59 -21.12 -0.27 8.12
N LYS A 60 -22.04 -0.43 9.08
CA LYS A 60 -21.87 -1.35 10.22
C LYS A 60 -21.69 -2.79 9.74
N GLN A 61 -22.57 -3.27 8.84
CA GLN A 61 -22.47 -4.61 8.27
C GLN A 61 -21.15 -4.82 7.53
N ARG A 62 -20.72 -3.82 6.76
CA ARG A 62 -19.46 -3.89 6.01
C ARG A 62 -18.25 -3.94 6.94
N VAL A 63 -18.21 -3.12 7.98
CA VAL A 63 -17.13 -3.18 8.98
C VAL A 63 -17.13 -4.54 9.68
N GLN A 64 -18.29 -5.07 10.04
CA GLN A 64 -18.39 -6.38 10.66
C GLN A 64 -17.82 -7.48 9.75
N ALA A 65 -18.37 -7.62 8.54
CA ALA A 65 -17.99 -8.69 7.62
C ALA A 65 -16.57 -8.55 7.07
N GLU A 66 -16.17 -7.32 6.68
CA GLU A 66 -14.89 -7.10 6.06
C GLU A 66 -13.76 -6.91 7.07
N VAL A 67 -14.00 -6.48 8.32
CA VAL A 67 -12.93 -6.14 9.29
C VAL A 67 -12.93 -7.08 10.49
N THR A 68 -13.93 -7.00 11.36
CA THR A 68 -13.90 -7.64 12.68
C THR A 68 -14.20 -9.15 12.63
N GLU A 69 -14.90 -9.62 11.61
CA GLU A 69 -15.16 -11.06 11.42
C GLU A 69 -13.98 -11.82 10.79
N THR A 70 -12.96 -11.13 10.29
CA THR A 70 -11.81 -11.77 9.65
C THR A 70 -10.99 -12.64 10.61
N GLU A 71 -10.26 -13.62 10.06
CA GLU A 71 -9.37 -14.51 10.84
C GLU A 71 -8.29 -13.72 11.61
N LEU A 72 -7.92 -12.53 11.13
CA LEU A 72 -6.96 -11.64 11.78
C LEU A 72 -7.34 -11.32 13.23
N PHE A 73 -8.64 -11.18 13.52
CA PHE A 73 -9.15 -10.83 14.85
C PHE A 73 -9.20 -12.02 15.82
N CYS A 74 -8.56 -13.16 15.50
CA CYS A 74 -8.60 -14.37 16.32
C CYS A 74 -8.22 -14.13 17.79
N LEU A 75 -7.13 -13.40 18.05
CA LEU A 75 -6.67 -13.12 19.41
C LEU A 75 -7.60 -12.18 20.19
N VAL A 76 -8.21 -11.20 19.51
CA VAL A 76 -9.21 -10.31 20.14
C VAL A 76 -10.47 -11.10 20.49
N LYS A 77 -10.93 -11.98 19.59
CA LYS A 77 -12.07 -12.87 19.83
C LYS A 77 -11.80 -13.83 20.99
N GLU A 78 -10.62 -14.42 21.05
CA GLU A 78 -10.21 -15.31 22.13
C GLU A 78 -10.19 -14.58 23.48
N LYS A 79 -9.60 -13.38 23.53
CA LYS A 79 -9.50 -12.56 24.75
C LYS A 79 -10.87 -12.18 25.33
N HIS A 80 -11.84 -11.83 24.49
CA HIS A 80 -13.16 -11.35 24.93
C HIS A 80 -14.24 -12.43 24.98
N GLY A 81 -14.03 -13.59 24.34
CA GLY A 81 -14.98 -14.69 24.31
C GLY A 81 -16.38 -14.26 23.90
N LYS A 82 -17.39 -14.57 24.73
CA LYS A 82 -18.79 -14.17 24.49
C LYS A 82 -19.04 -12.66 24.52
N GLY A 83 -18.12 -11.88 25.10
CA GLY A 83 -18.19 -10.42 25.15
C GLY A 83 -17.59 -9.71 23.93
N PHE A 84 -17.10 -10.45 22.93
CA PHE A 84 -16.45 -9.87 21.74
C PHE A 84 -17.36 -8.88 21.00
N ASP A 85 -18.60 -9.27 20.69
CA ASP A 85 -19.50 -8.42 19.90
C ASP A 85 -19.83 -7.12 20.65
N GLN A 86 -20.08 -7.21 21.96
CA GLN A 86 -20.30 -6.05 22.81
C GLN A 86 -19.07 -5.14 22.86
N PHE A 87 -17.87 -5.72 23.02
CA PHE A 87 -16.62 -4.95 23.01
C PHE A 87 -16.42 -4.22 21.67
N ILE A 88 -16.67 -4.88 20.54
CA ILE A 88 -16.58 -4.23 19.22
C ILE A 88 -17.60 -3.11 19.09
N GLU A 89 -18.85 -3.32 19.50
CA GLU A 89 -19.90 -2.30 19.45
C GLU A 89 -19.59 -1.09 20.36
N GLU A 90 -18.96 -1.33 21.50
CA GLU A 90 -18.52 -0.29 22.41
C GLU A 90 -17.32 0.50 21.86
N LYS A 91 -16.40 -0.12 21.13
CA LYS A 91 -15.13 0.51 20.72
C LYS A 91 -15.09 0.99 19.29
N VAL A 92 -15.82 0.37 18.38
CA VAL A 92 -15.74 0.61 16.93
C VAL A 92 -17.02 1.27 16.43
N VAL A 93 -16.86 2.40 15.72
CA VAL A 93 -17.97 3.12 15.09
C VAL A 93 -17.72 3.13 13.59
N ALA A 94 -18.54 2.42 12.83
CA ALA A 94 -18.55 2.56 11.37
C ALA A 94 -19.09 3.94 11.00
N LEU A 95 -18.53 4.59 9.97
CA LEU A 95 -19.05 5.84 9.42
C LEU A 95 -19.33 5.63 7.94
N ALA A 96 -20.58 5.77 7.52
CA ALA A 96 -20.97 5.72 6.11
C ALA A 96 -20.53 7.00 5.40
N GLY A 97 -19.40 6.95 4.71
CA GLY A 97 -18.86 8.10 3.99
C GLY A 97 -17.75 7.74 3.02
N ASP A 98 -17.27 8.73 2.29
CA ASP A 98 -16.21 8.57 1.30
C ASP A 98 -15.27 9.78 1.35
N ILE A 99 -13.97 9.53 1.30
CA ILE A 99 -12.95 10.58 1.36
C ILE A 99 -13.02 11.51 0.14
N ILE A 100 -13.63 11.06 -0.96
CA ILE A 100 -13.74 11.86 -2.18
C ILE A 100 -14.74 13.03 -2.07
N TYR A 101 -15.56 13.05 -1.03
CA TYR A 101 -16.54 14.12 -0.80
C TYR A 101 -16.06 15.09 0.27
N GLU A 102 -16.47 16.36 0.13
CA GLU A 102 -16.33 17.34 1.21
C GLU A 102 -16.99 16.81 2.49
N ASP A 103 -16.39 17.15 3.64
CA ASP A 103 -16.82 16.66 4.96
C ASP A 103 -16.97 15.12 5.01
N LEU A 104 -16.22 14.42 4.16
CA LEU A 104 -16.19 12.95 4.03
C LEU A 104 -17.56 12.35 3.65
N GLY A 105 -18.49 13.17 3.16
CA GLY A 105 -19.88 12.79 2.89
C GLY A 105 -20.72 12.55 4.16
N LEU A 106 -20.26 13.03 5.32
CA LEU A 106 -20.96 12.90 6.60
C LEU A 106 -21.89 14.09 6.82
N GLU A 107 -22.97 13.87 7.58
CA GLU A 107 -23.84 14.96 8.03
C GLU A 107 -23.12 15.85 9.05
N ALA A 108 -23.40 17.17 9.00
CA ALA A 108 -22.74 18.16 9.85
C ALA A 108 -22.76 17.83 11.36
N PRO A 109 -23.87 17.35 11.96
CA PRO A 109 -23.88 16.99 13.39
C PRO A 109 -22.92 15.84 13.73
N VAL A 110 -22.80 14.85 12.83
CA VAL A 110 -21.87 13.72 13.00
C VAL A 110 -20.43 14.22 12.87
N LEU A 111 -20.16 15.06 11.87
CA LEU A 111 -18.85 15.64 11.64
C LEU A 111 -18.37 16.49 12.82
N ASP A 112 -19.24 17.34 13.36
CA ASP A 112 -18.93 18.22 14.49
C ASP A 112 -18.67 17.40 15.77
N ASP A 113 -19.47 16.36 16.01
CA ASP A 113 -19.26 15.43 17.14
C ASP A 113 -17.89 14.75 17.04
N ILE A 114 -17.56 14.14 15.89
CA ILE A 114 -16.25 13.47 15.74
C ILE A 114 -15.10 14.48 15.83
N ALA A 115 -15.22 15.65 15.18
CA ALA A 115 -14.15 16.65 15.16
C ALA A 115 -13.84 17.18 16.58
N SER A 116 -14.85 17.27 17.45
CA SER A 116 -14.66 17.71 18.84
C SER A 116 -13.91 16.70 19.72
N HIS A 117 -13.87 15.43 19.32
CA HIS A 117 -13.33 14.34 20.13
C HIS A 117 -12.08 13.67 19.57
N LEU A 118 -11.72 13.90 18.30
CA LEU A 118 -10.62 13.20 17.63
C LEU A 118 -9.24 13.60 18.17
N ASP A 119 -8.44 12.61 18.56
CA ASP A 119 -7.05 12.77 18.93
C ASP A 119 -6.10 12.41 17.78
N VAL A 120 -6.46 11.41 16.97
CA VAL A 120 -5.59 10.88 15.90
C VAL A 120 -6.41 10.65 14.63
N ILE A 121 -5.88 11.11 13.50
CA ILE A 121 -6.40 10.79 12.17
C ILE A 121 -5.35 9.95 11.45
N VAL A 122 -5.75 8.76 10.97
CA VAL A 122 -4.92 7.89 10.13
C VAL A 122 -5.54 7.82 8.74
N ASN A 123 -4.86 8.44 7.77
CA ASN A 123 -5.23 8.38 6.37
C ASN A 123 -4.56 7.19 5.67
N GLY A 124 -5.30 6.08 5.56
CA GLY A 124 -4.88 4.87 4.84
C GLY A 124 -5.69 4.57 3.57
N ALA A 125 -6.70 5.38 3.24
CA ALA A 125 -7.48 5.21 2.03
C ALA A 125 -6.68 5.65 0.78
N ALA A 126 -6.58 4.77 -0.21
CA ALA A 126 -5.89 5.06 -1.45
C ALA A 126 -6.40 4.18 -2.60
N THR A 127 -6.27 4.68 -3.83
CA THR A 127 -6.29 3.86 -5.05
C THR A 127 -4.86 3.44 -5.36
N THR A 128 -4.57 2.14 -5.29
CA THR A 128 -3.21 1.57 -5.49
C THR A 128 -2.98 0.99 -6.89
N ASN A 129 -3.89 1.24 -7.82
CA ASN A 129 -3.84 0.67 -9.16
C ASN A 129 -2.89 1.47 -10.07
N PHE A 130 -1.78 0.86 -10.49
CA PHE A 130 -0.76 1.51 -11.33
C PHE A 130 -1.33 1.96 -12.70
N TYR A 131 -2.38 1.30 -13.19
CA TYR A 131 -3.10 1.66 -14.41
C TYR A 131 -4.59 1.92 -14.15
N GLY A 132 -4.85 2.62 -13.04
CA GLY A 132 -6.15 3.17 -12.67
C GLY A 132 -6.55 4.35 -13.56
N ARG A 133 -7.84 4.73 -13.51
CA ARG A 133 -8.29 5.96 -14.15
C ARG A 133 -7.70 7.15 -13.39
N TYR A 134 -7.25 8.18 -14.10
CA TYR A 134 -6.57 9.31 -13.47
C TYR A 134 -7.49 10.13 -12.57
N ASP A 135 -8.72 10.40 -13.02
CA ASP A 135 -9.77 11.05 -12.23
C ASP A 135 -10.00 10.36 -10.87
N VAL A 136 -10.27 9.06 -10.87
CA VAL A 136 -10.48 8.28 -9.65
C VAL A 136 -9.23 8.28 -8.76
N SER A 137 -8.03 8.31 -9.36
CA SER A 137 -6.77 8.31 -8.60
C SER A 137 -6.53 9.67 -7.94
N LEU A 138 -6.84 10.78 -8.62
CA LEU A 138 -6.79 12.14 -8.05
C LEU A 138 -7.85 12.34 -6.97
N ASP A 139 -9.09 11.93 -7.22
CA ASP A 139 -10.21 12.05 -6.26
C ASP A 139 -9.84 11.41 -4.91
N VAL A 140 -9.25 10.22 -4.95
CA VAL A 140 -8.91 9.46 -3.73
C VAL A 140 -7.56 9.92 -3.16
N ASN A 141 -6.48 9.90 -3.94
CA ASN A 141 -5.13 10.08 -3.39
C ASN A 141 -4.75 11.56 -3.18
N VAL A 142 -5.48 12.49 -3.80
CA VAL A 142 -5.18 13.95 -3.73
C VAL A 142 -6.34 14.71 -3.09
N LEU A 143 -7.55 14.67 -3.66
CA LEU A 143 -8.70 15.36 -3.07
C LEU A 143 -9.11 14.75 -1.72
N GLY A 144 -9.03 13.43 -1.57
CA GLY A 144 -9.24 12.78 -0.29
C GLY A 144 -8.28 13.24 0.81
N VAL A 145 -7.04 13.58 0.45
CA VAL A 145 -6.10 14.22 1.39
C VAL A 145 -6.59 15.61 1.75
N LYS A 146 -7.03 16.42 0.78
CA LYS A 146 -7.59 17.76 1.02
C LYS A 146 -8.77 17.73 1.98
N HIS A 147 -9.74 16.84 1.78
CA HIS A 147 -10.93 16.75 2.63
C HIS A 147 -10.58 16.32 4.06
N LEU A 148 -9.63 15.39 4.22
CA LEU A 148 -9.14 15.01 5.55
C LEU A 148 -8.34 16.14 6.22
N CYS A 149 -7.59 16.94 5.46
CA CYS A 149 -6.94 18.14 5.98
C CYS A 149 -7.96 19.16 6.49
N GLN A 150 -9.07 19.35 5.77
CA GLN A 150 -10.16 20.23 6.20
C GLN A 150 -10.82 19.74 7.50
N LEU A 151 -11.04 18.43 7.65
CA LEU A 151 -11.50 17.85 8.91
C LEU A 151 -10.47 18.06 10.04
N ALA A 152 -9.18 17.82 9.76
CA ALA A 152 -8.11 18.01 10.73
C ALA A 152 -8.07 19.45 11.29
N ASN A 153 -8.31 20.46 10.43
CA ASN A 153 -8.40 21.86 10.84
C ASN A 153 -9.60 22.16 11.75
N LYS A 154 -10.68 21.36 11.68
CA LYS A 154 -11.82 21.45 12.60
C LYS A 154 -11.53 20.78 13.96
N CYS A 155 -10.55 19.88 14.02
CA CYS A 155 -10.22 19.09 15.21
C CYS A 155 -9.28 19.84 16.18
N ARG A 156 -9.84 20.58 17.13
CA ARG A 156 -9.05 21.35 18.13
C ARG A 156 -8.18 20.47 19.04
N GLY A 157 -8.59 19.22 19.26
CA GLY A 157 -7.91 18.25 20.12
C GLY A 157 -6.87 17.39 19.40
N LEU A 158 -6.71 17.54 18.07
CA LEU A 158 -5.90 16.63 17.28
C LEU A 158 -4.43 16.66 17.73
N LYS A 159 -3.88 15.49 17.99
CA LYS A 159 -2.47 15.29 18.36
C LYS A 159 -1.63 14.88 17.17
N VAL A 160 -2.15 14.00 16.32
CA VAL A 160 -1.40 13.49 15.16
C VAL A 160 -2.31 13.29 13.95
N PHE A 161 -1.85 13.76 12.80
CA PHE A 161 -2.32 13.36 11.48
C PHE A 161 -1.28 12.44 10.84
N LEU A 162 -1.59 11.15 10.71
CA LEU A 162 -0.72 10.17 10.07
C LEU A 162 -1.21 9.87 8.65
N HIS A 163 -0.38 10.15 7.65
CA HIS A 163 -0.64 9.81 6.25
C HIS A 163 0.18 8.60 5.82
N ILE A 164 -0.48 7.56 5.30
CA ILE A 164 0.20 6.41 4.72
C ILE A 164 0.46 6.71 3.24
N SER A 165 1.73 6.87 2.88
CA SER A 165 2.18 7.00 1.50
C SER A 165 2.85 5.71 0.98
N THR A 166 3.89 5.81 0.18
CA THR A 166 4.72 4.69 -0.28
C THR A 166 6.14 5.17 -0.52
N ALA A 167 7.14 4.32 -0.23
CA ALA A 167 8.54 4.62 -0.49
C ALA A 167 8.80 4.98 -1.97
N TYR A 168 8.02 4.38 -2.87
CA TYR A 168 8.08 4.63 -4.32
C TYR A 168 7.43 5.94 -4.77
N ALA A 169 6.92 6.78 -3.86
CA ALA A 169 6.34 8.07 -4.24
C ALA A 169 7.40 9.01 -4.85
N GLY A 170 8.68 8.80 -4.53
CA GLY A 170 9.82 9.45 -5.21
C GLY A 170 10.14 8.88 -6.61
N GLY A 171 9.31 7.97 -7.15
CA GLY A 171 9.50 7.35 -8.46
C GLY A 171 10.74 6.46 -8.55
N ASP A 172 11.32 6.39 -9.76
CA ASP A 172 12.35 5.40 -10.11
C ASP A 172 13.78 5.94 -9.89
N GLN A 173 14.00 6.71 -8.83
CA GLN A 173 15.32 7.26 -8.50
C GLN A 173 16.34 6.15 -8.25
N GLU A 174 17.58 6.35 -8.72
CA GLU A 174 18.70 5.44 -8.45
C GLU A 174 19.50 5.92 -7.22
N GLY A 175 20.14 4.98 -6.52
CA GLY A 175 20.98 5.29 -5.36
C GLY A 175 20.19 5.51 -4.07
N LEU A 176 20.76 6.24 -3.11
CA LEU A 176 20.18 6.42 -1.79
C LEU A 176 19.08 7.50 -1.79
N ILE A 177 17.86 7.13 -1.40
CA ILE A 177 16.67 7.99 -1.41
C ILE A 177 16.31 8.37 0.02
N GLN A 178 16.38 9.66 0.33
CA GLN A 178 16.25 10.17 1.70
C GLN A 178 14.81 10.34 2.17
N GLU A 179 14.59 10.23 3.48
CA GLU A 179 13.31 10.51 4.14
C GLU A 179 13.04 12.02 4.22
N ARG A 180 12.75 12.62 3.07
CA ARG A 180 12.40 14.04 2.94
C ARG A 180 10.96 14.22 2.48
N ALA A 181 10.32 15.25 3.00
CA ALA A 181 9.03 15.74 2.53
C ALA A 181 9.15 16.22 1.07
N PHE A 182 8.11 16.01 0.27
CA PHE A 182 8.06 16.59 -1.08
C PHE A 182 7.66 18.06 -1.01
N GLU A 183 8.44 18.90 -1.67
CA GLU A 183 8.17 20.33 -1.79
C GLU A 183 7.07 20.59 -2.81
N GLU A 184 6.35 21.70 -2.63
CA GLU A 184 5.35 22.15 -3.61
C GLU A 184 6.03 22.43 -4.97
N GLY A 185 5.41 21.93 -6.04
CA GLY A 185 5.97 22.11 -7.38
C GLY A 185 7.04 21.11 -7.78
N TRP A 186 7.50 20.24 -6.87
CA TRP A 186 8.58 19.30 -7.18
C TRP A 186 8.16 18.26 -8.23
N ALA A 187 9.03 18.00 -9.19
CA ALA A 187 8.87 17.00 -10.22
C ALA A 187 10.16 16.17 -10.36
N LEU A 188 10.04 14.90 -10.74
CA LEU A 188 11.20 14.04 -10.97
C LEU A 188 11.97 14.41 -12.24
N ARG A 189 11.26 14.90 -13.25
CA ARG A 189 11.88 15.41 -14.47
C ARG A 189 12.44 16.81 -14.21
N GLU A 190 13.75 16.94 -14.34
CA GLU A 190 14.46 18.21 -14.20
C GLU A 190 13.86 19.31 -15.10
N GLY A 191 13.74 20.52 -14.54
CA GLY A 191 13.18 21.69 -15.23
C GLY A 191 11.64 21.73 -15.31
N MET A 192 10.94 20.72 -14.80
CA MET A 192 9.47 20.73 -14.72
C MET A 192 9.00 21.25 -13.35
N HIS A 193 7.82 21.86 -13.34
CA HIS A 193 7.12 22.28 -12.13
C HIS A 193 5.73 21.65 -12.10
N LEU A 194 5.43 20.88 -11.04
CA LEU A 194 4.16 20.17 -10.89
C LEU A 194 3.16 21.01 -10.09
N ASP A 195 2.22 21.63 -10.79
CA ASP A 195 1.07 22.27 -10.17
C ASP A 195 -0.07 21.24 -9.99
N VAL A 196 -0.26 20.80 -8.75
CA VAL A 196 -1.31 19.83 -8.36
C VAL A 196 -2.71 20.35 -8.69
N GLU A 197 -2.97 21.65 -8.53
CA GLU A 197 -4.27 22.24 -8.81
C GLU A 197 -4.54 22.31 -10.32
N ALA A 198 -3.50 22.58 -11.12
CA ALA A 198 -3.60 22.52 -12.58
C ALA A 198 -3.94 21.10 -13.07
N GLU A 199 -3.38 20.05 -12.46
CA GLU A 199 -3.73 18.66 -12.80
C GLU A 199 -5.19 18.33 -12.47
N LEU A 200 -5.71 18.81 -11.33
CA LEU A 200 -7.11 18.66 -10.95
C LEU A 200 -8.05 19.34 -11.97
N ARG A 201 -7.71 20.56 -12.40
CA ARG A 201 -8.48 21.28 -13.44
C ARG A 201 -8.42 20.57 -14.78
N LEU A 202 -7.23 20.12 -15.21
CA LEU A 202 -7.05 19.39 -16.46
C LEU A 202 -7.98 18.18 -16.54
N VAL A 203 -8.05 17.38 -15.47
CA VAL A 203 -8.91 16.20 -15.46
C VAL A 203 -10.39 16.57 -15.47
N ALA A 204 -10.77 17.63 -14.77
CA ALA A 204 -12.15 18.14 -14.80
C ALA A 204 -12.55 18.59 -16.22
N ASP A 205 -11.65 19.26 -16.94
CA ASP A 205 -11.89 19.73 -18.30
C ASP A 205 -11.97 18.56 -19.30
N VAL A 206 -11.02 17.63 -19.27
CA VAL A 206 -11.05 16.42 -20.13
C VAL A 206 -12.31 15.60 -19.87
N ARG A 207 -12.77 15.51 -18.62
CA ARG A 207 -14.01 14.80 -18.29
C ARG A 207 -15.25 15.45 -18.93
N ARG A 208 -15.27 16.78 -19.11
CA ARG A 208 -16.37 17.48 -19.78
C ARG A 208 -16.32 17.34 -21.31
N GLU A 209 -15.13 17.14 -21.88
CA GLU A 209 -14.93 17.06 -23.34
C GLU A 209 -15.14 15.66 -23.94
N VAL A 210 -14.84 14.59 -23.19
CA VAL A 210 -14.98 13.22 -23.69
C VAL A 210 -16.44 12.79 -23.66
N GLU A 211 -16.97 12.37 -24.82
CA GLU A 211 -18.33 11.82 -25.02
C GLU A 211 -18.76 10.84 -23.91
N ASP A 212 -20.07 10.76 -23.65
CA ASP A 212 -20.70 9.98 -22.57
C ASP A 212 -20.48 8.44 -22.63
N ASP A 213 -19.72 7.91 -23.58
CA ASP A 213 -19.35 6.49 -23.59
C ASP A 213 -18.37 6.18 -22.45
N GLU A 214 -18.87 5.51 -21.41
CA GLU A 214 -18.13 5.13 -20.20
C GLU A 214 -16.83 4.37 -20.52
N LYS A 215 -16.84 3.52 -21.56
CA LYS A 215 -15.68 2.71 -21.95
C LYS A 215 -14.57 3.58 -22.56
N THR A 216 -14.94 4.54 -23.40
CA THR A 216 -14.02 5.50 -24.01
C THR A 216 -13.46 6.44 -22.96
N GLN A 217 -14.29 7.00 -22.08
CA GLN A 217 -13.85 7.81 -20.94
C GLN A 217 -12.87 7.04 -20.05
N ARG A 218 -13.20 5.80 -19.69
CA ARG A 218 -12.33 4.94 -18.86
C ARG A 218 -10.96 4.71 -19.51
N LYS A 219 -10.91 4.51 -20.82
CA LYS A 219 -9.65 4.32 -21.56
C LYS A 219 -8.86 5.62 -21.63
N ALA A 220 -9.52 6.73 -21.96
CA ALA A 220 -8.91 8.06 -22.05
C ALA A 220 -8.28 8.47 -20.70
N MET A 221 -9.00 8.29 -19.59
CA MET A 221 -8.49 8.65 -18.26
C MET A 221 -7.32 7.78 -17.79
N LYS A 222 -7.26 6.51 -18.19
CA LYS A 222 -6.10 5.66 -17.89
C LYS A 222 -4.85 6.11 -18.65
N GLU A 223 -5.03 6.37 -19.94
CA GLU A 223 -3.95 6.83 -20.81
C GLU A 223 -3.46 8.22 -20.39
N LEU A 224 -4.37 9.14 -20.04
CA LEU A 224 -4.03 10.46 -19.54
C LEU A 224 -3.17 10.38 -18.28
N GLY A 225 -3.56 9.59 -17.28
CA GLY A 225 -2.80 9.44 -16.04
C GLY A 225 -1.38 8.92 -16.28
N LEU A 226 -1.24 7.91 -17.14
CA LEU A 226 0.08 7.38 -17.50
C LEU A 226 0.94 8.41 -18.26
N ARG A 227 0.33 9.18 -19.17
CA ARG A 227 1.02 10.27 -19.89
C ARG A 227 1.46 11.38 -18.95
N ARG A 228 0.61 11.83 -18.03
CA ARG A 228 0.94 12.89 -17.07
C ARG A 228 2.02 12.43 -16.09
N ALA A 229 1.91 11.22 -15.54
CA ALA A 229 2.95 10.63 -14.70
C ALA A 229 4.32 10.68 -15.41
N ARG A 230 4.39 10.16 -16.64
CA ARG A 230 5.62 10.15 -17.44
C ARG A 230 6.12 11.54 -17.80
N HIS A 231 5.20 12.47 -18.08
CA HIS A 231 5.53 13.85 -18.39
C HIS A 231 6.33 14.51 -17.25
N PHE A 232 5.97 14.23 -16.00
CA PHE A 232 6.69 14.73 -14.82
C PHE A 232 7.76 13.78 -14.27
N GLY A 233 7.96 12.60 -14.89
CA GLY A 233 9.06 11.68 -14.58
C GLY A 233 8.69 10.46 -13.73
N TRP A 234 7.42 10.26 -13.38
CA TRP A 234 6.95 9.04 -12.70
C TRP A 234 6.61 7.92 -13.68
N SER A 235 6.83 6.67 -13.28
CA SER A 235 6.53 5.48 -14.10
C SER A 235 5.05 5.22 -14.30
N ASN A 236 4.21 5.54 -13.31
CA ASN A 236 2.79 5.21 -13.33
C ASN A 236 1.94 6.18 -12.48
N THR A 237 0.62 6.09 -12.69
CA THR A 237 -0.38 6.98 -12.08
C THR A 237 -0.45 6.86 -10.55
N TYR A 238 -0.22 5.67 -9.99
CA TYR A 238 -0.35 5.47 -8.54
C TYR A 238 0.71 6.25 -7.77
N VAL A 239 1.99 6.01 -8.04
CA VAL A 239 3.08 6.70 -7.33
C VAL A 239 3.05 8.21 -7.58
N PHE A 240 2.64 8.62 -8.78
CA PHE A 240 2.48 10.01 -9.14
C PHE A 240 1.39 10.71 -8.29
N THR A 241 0.22 10.10 -8.17
CA THR A 241 -0.86 10.66 -7.32
C THR A 241 -0.56 10.60 -5.83
N LYS A 242 0.25 9.63 -5.36
CA LYS A 242 0.75 9.61 -3.97
C LYS A 242 1.71 10.76 -3.69
N ALA A 243 2.62 11.07 -4.62
CA ALA A 243 3.49 12.24 -4.50
C ALA A 243 2.69 13.55 -4.43
N MET A 244 1.70 13.72 -5.32
CA MET A 244 0.80 14.89 -5.29
C MET A 244 0.00 15.00 -3.99
N GLY A 245 -0.49 13.88 -3.45
CA GLY A 245 -1.17 13.85 -2.16
C GLY A 245 -0.28 14.34 -1.02
N GLU A 246 0.98 13.94 -0.99
CA GLU A 246 1.95 14.42 0.01
C GLU A 246 2.29 15.91 -0.15
N MET A 247 2.48 16.40 -1.37
CA MET A 247 2.71 17.83 -1.63
C MET A 247 1.54 18.68 -1.13
N LEU A 248 0.31 18.22 -1.41
CA LEU A 248 -0.90 18.90 -0.97
C LEU A 248 -1.07 18.85 0.56
N LEU A 249 -0.75 17.72 1.19
CA LEU A 249 -0.73 17.57 2.65
C LEU A 249 0.20 18.61 3.30
N ASN A 250 1.44 18.69 2.82
CA ASN A 250 2.44 19.63 3.34
C ASN A 250 1.96 21.07 3.18
N ARG A 251 1.45 21.43 2.00
CA ARG A 251 0.91 22.77 1.77
C ARG A 251 -0.23 23.13 2.72
N LEU A 252 -1.22 22.23 2.87
CA LEU A 252 -2.45 22.54 3.60
C LEU A 252 -2.26 22.55 5.12
N LEU A 253 -1.44 21.65 5.67
CA LEU A 253 -1.32 21.50 7.12
C LEU A 253 -0.12 22.23 7.73
N LEU A 254 0.90 22.56 6.93
CA LEU A 254 2.16 23.12 7.43
C LEU A 254 2.46 24.54 6.91
N HIS A 255 2.04 24.86 5.68
CA HIS A 255 2.38 26.15 5.06
C HIS A 255 1.22 27.17 5.01
N GLN A 256 -0.03 26.76 5.20
CA GLN A 256 -1.15 27.70 5.34
C GLN A 256 -1.28 28.20 6.80
N GLN A 257 -1.76 29.44 6.98
CA GLN A 257 -1.95 30.10 8.29
C GLN A 257 -2.96 29.39 9.24
N GLN A 258 -3.57 28.28 8.80
CA GLN A 258 -4.41 27.40 9.61
C GLN A 258 -3.65 26.11 9.94
N ALA A 259 -2.48 26.24 10.57
CA ALA A 259 -1.70 25.09 11.01
C ALA A 259 -2.54 24.22 11.94
N VAL A 260 -2.52 22.91 11.70
CA VAL A 260 -3.21 21.93 12.55
C VAL A 260 -2.61 21.98 13.95
N ALA A 261 -3.44 21.75 14.97
CA ALA A 261 -2.98 21.73 16.36
C ALA A 261 -1.96 20.61 16.67
N GLY A 262 -1.91 19.56 15.84
CA GLY A 262 -1.11 18.37 16.03
C GLY A 262 -0.02 18.18 14.98
N ALA A 263 0.86 17.20 15.20
CA ALA A 263 1.95 16.85 14.29
C ALA A 263 1.47 16.13 13.03
N VAL A 264 2.21 16.29 11.93
CA VAL A 264 1.96 15.60 10.66
C VAL A 264 3.04 14.55 10.43
N VAL A 265 2.63 13.30 10.31
CA VAL A 265 3.53 12.15 10.13
C VAL A 265 3.21 11.49 8.79
N VAL A 266 4.23 11.27 7.96
CA VAL A 266 4.11 10.54 6.70
C VAL A 266 4.88 9.23 6.81
N VAL A 267 4.17 8.11 6.69
CA VAL A 267 4.76 6.77 6.68
C VAL A 267 4.75 6.24 5.26
N ARG A 268 5.93 5.96 4.72
CA ARG A 268 6.18 5.47 3.36
C ARG A 268 6.66 4.02 3.41
N PRO A 269 5.77 3.03 3.45
CA PRO A 269 6.16 1.63 3.34
C PRO A 269 6.65 1.28 1.94
N SER A 270 7.57 0.31 1.85
CA SER A 270 7.91 -0.39 0.61
C SER A 270 6.87 -1.48 0.28
N ILE A 271 7.24 -2.54 -0.45
CA ILE A 271 6.28 -3.59 -0.84
C ILE A 271 5.84 -4.37 0.41
N ILE A 272 4.59 -4.19 0.80
CA ILE A 272 4.07 -4.81 2.02
C ILE A 272 3.70 -6.26 1.79
N THR A 273 4.35 -7.15 2.52
CA THR A 273 4.15 -8.61 2.49
C THR A 273 3.25 -9.07 3.64
N SER A 274 3.02 -10.38 3.74
CA SER A 274 2.19 -10.97 4.80
C SER A 274 2.74 -10.64 6.19
N ILE A 275 1.88 -10.74 7.20
CA ILE A 275 2.31 -10.61 8.60
C ILE A 275 3.44 -11.59 8.90
N ARG A 276 4.50 -11.12 9.58
CA ARG A 276 5.61 -11.96 10.02
C ARG A 276 5.29 -12.66 11.33
N ARG A 277 4.78 -11.94 12.33
CA ARG A 277 4.57 -12.48 13.68
C ARG A 277 3.17 -12.20 14.21
N ASP A 278 2.79 -10.94 14.31
CA ASP A 278 1.65 -10.51 15.11
C ASP A 278 0.47 -9.99 14.26
N PRO A 279 -0.80 -10.35 14.55
CA PRO A 279 -1.28 -11.41 15.45
C PRO A 279 -1.32 -12.81 14.78
N LEU A 280 -1.17 -12.88 13.45
CA LEU A 280 -1.41 -14.08 12.67
C LEU A 280 -0.37 -14.22 11.54
N PRO A 281 0.73 -14.96 11.75
CA PRO A 281 1.78 -15.14 10.75
C PRO A 281 1.24 -15.64 9.41
N GLY A 282 1.72 -15.04 8.32
CA GLY A 282 1.32 -15.39 6.96
C GLY A 282 -0.03 -14.79 6.53
N TRP A 283 -0.78 -14.16 7.43
CA TRP A 283 -2.04 -13.51 7.06
C TRP A 283 -1.79 -12.34 6.09
N MET A 284 -2.61 -12.31 5.05
CA MET A 284 -2.57 -11.28 4.02
C MET A 284 -3.90 -11.13 3.31
N GLN A 285 -4.15 -9.92 2.80
CA GLN A 285 -5.32 -9.63 1.96
C GLN A 285 -4.90 -8.92 0.68
N GLY A 286 -5.42 -9.37 -0.45
CA GLY A 286 -5.10 -8.82 -1.77
C GLY A 286 -3.81 -9.40 -2.35
N THR A 287 -3.58 -9.17 -3.63
CA THR A 287 -2.42 -9.69 -4.37
C THR A 287 -1.46 -8.54 -4.71
N ARG A 288 -0.18 -8.70 -4.40
CA ARG A 288 0.93 -7.83 -4.81
C ARG A 288 1.64 -8.43 -6.02
N THR A 289 2.54 -7.65 -6.60
CA THR A 289 3.36 -8.08 -7.75
C THR A 289 4.15 -9.35 -7.43
N ILE A 290 4.75 -9.43 -6.23
CA ILE A 290 5.56 -10.59 -5.81
C ILE A 290 4.70 -11.84 -5.59
N ASP A 291 3.47 -11.68 -5.05
CA ASP A 291 2.53 -12.78 -4.86
C ASP A 291 2.11 -13.38 -6.20
N THR A 292 1.96 -12.53 -7.22
CA THR A 292 1.61 -12.97 -8.58
C THR A 292 2.73 -13.82 -9.19
N LEU A 293 4.00 -13.49 -8.90
CA LEU A 293 5.14 -14.31 -9.29
C LEU A 293 5.11 -15.67 -8.58
N ILE A 294 4.88 -15.68 -7.25
CA ILE A 294 4.76 -16.91 -6.46
C ILE A 294 3.61 -17.79 -7.00
N ILE A 295 2.45 -17.21 -7.29
CA ILE A 295 1.29 -17.93 -7.84
C ILE A 295 1.56 -18.47 -9.24
N GLY A 296 2.18 -17.66 -10.11
CA GLY A 296 2.53 -18.07 -11.48
C GLY A 296 3.53 -19.22 -11.48
N TYR A 297 4.50 -19.18 -10.56
CA TYR A 297 5.44 -20.26 -10.32
C TYR A 297 4.78 -21.49 -9.69
N ALA A 298 3.92 -21.30 -8.68
CA ALA A 298 3.16 -22.39 -8.06
C ALA A 298 2.36 -23.18 -9.10
N LYS A 299 1.67 -22.48 -10.01
CA LYS A 299 0.89 -23.08 -11.11
C LYS A 299 1.75 -23.61 -12.27
N GLN A 300 3.06 -23.35 -12.28
CA GLN A 300 3.98 -23.67 -13.38
C GLN A 300 3.52 -23.08 -14.73
N ASN A 301 2.85 -21.93 -14.69
CA ASN A 301 2.39 -21.19 -15.87
C ASN A 301 3.44 -20.21 -16.41
N LEU A 302 4.54 -20.02 -15.66
CA LEU A 302 5.66 -19.16 -16.04
C LEU A 302 6.88 -20.03 -16.34
N SER A 303 7.32 -20.02 -17.59
CA SER A 303 8.58 -20.67 -18.02
C SER A 303 9.77 -19.71 -17.99
N CYS A 304 9.49 -18.41 -18.07
CA CYS A 304 10.48 -17.35 -17.93
C CYS A 304 9.86 -16.13 -17.26
N PHE A 305 10.71 -15.31 -16.63
CA PHE A 305 10.32 -14.06 -16.00
C PHE A 305 11.32 -12.95 -16.33
N LEU A 306 10.82 -11.72 -16.34
CA LEU A 306 11.64 -10.52 -16.48
C LEU A 306 12.03 -10.07 -15.07
N GLY A 307 13.30 -10.20 -14.72
CA GLY A 307 13.81 -9.82 -13.41
C GLY A 307 15.27 -10.20 -13.27
N ASP A 308 15.99 -9.45 -12.43
CA ASP A 308 17.36 -9.78 -12.04
C ASP A 308 17.34 -10.29 -10.60
N LEU A 309 17.80 -11.53 -10.42
CA LEU A 309 17.79 -12.20 -9.12
C LEU A 309 18.73 -11.54 -8.11
N ASP A 310 19.70 -10.78 -8.59
CA ASP A 310 20.69 -10.08 -7.76
C ASP A 310 20.16 -8.73 -7.24
N LEU A 311 19.03 -8.25 -7.77
CA LEU A 311 18.43 -6.99 -7.33
C LEU A 311 17.63 -7.15 -6.03
N VAL A 312 17.63 -6.08 -5.25
CA VAL A 312 16.89 -5.98 -3.99
C VAL A 312 15.41 -5.79 -4.29
N MET A 313 14.61 -6.74 -3.81
CA MET A 313 13.17 -6.65 -3.72
C MET A 313 12.85 -5.97 -2.39
N ASP A 314 12.66 -4.65 -2.39
CA ASP A 314 12.37 -3.93 -1.14
C ASP A 314 10.97 -4.28 -0.61
N VAL A 315 10.97 -5.18 0.38
CA VAL A 315 9.78 -5.68 1.05
C VAL A 315 9.81 -5.42 2.55
N ILE A 316 8.63 -5.32 3.14
CA ILE A 316 8.47 -5.23 4.59
C ILE A 316 7.18 -5.94 5.06
N PRO A 317 7.21 -6.72 6.16
CA PRO A 317 6.00 -7.31 6.72
C PRO A 317 4.98 -6.28 7.22
N GLY A 318 3.69 -6.54 7.01
CA GLY A 318 2.61 -5.60 7.37
C GLY A 318 2.52 -5.25 8.86
N ASP A 319 2.87 -6.18 9.75
CA ASP A 319 2.91 -5.97 11.20
C ASP A 319 4.03 -5.00 11.61
N MET A 320 5.19 -5.06 10.96
CA MET A 320 6.26 -4.08 11.19
C MET A 320 5.87 -2.67 10.74
N VAL A 321 5.10 -2.55 9.65
CA VAL A 321 4.57 -1.25 9.21
C VAL A 321 3.62 -0.66 10.25
N VAL A 322 2.70 -1.46 10.79
CA VAL A 322 1.78 -1.00 11.84
C VAL A 322 2.51 -0.64 13.13
N ASN A 323 3.52 -1.42 13.53
CA ASN A 323 4.36 -1.11 14.68
C ASN A 323 5.08 0.24 14.52
N ALA A 324 5.67 0.48 13.34
CA ALA A 324 6.30 1.77 13.02
C ALA A 324 5.28 2.93 13.02
N MET A 325 4.08 2.72 12.48
CA MET A 325 3.01 3.74 12.51
C MET A 325 2.62 4.11 13.94
N MET A 326 2.42 3.12 14.82
CA MET A 326 2.06 3.34 16.21
C MET A 326 3.19 4.05 16.97
N ALA A 327 4.44 3.59 16.81
CA ALA A 327 5.60 4.23 17.43
C ALA A 327 5.78 5.68 16.96
N ALA A 328 5.66 5.94 15.65
CA ALA A 328 5.78 7.29 15.10
C ALA A 328 4.66 8.21 15.59
N THR A 329 3.42 7.70 15.68
CA THR A 329 2.29 8.46 16.23
C THR A 329 2.59 8.90 17.67
N VAL A 330 3.07 7.99 18.51
CA VAL A 330 3.33 8.29 19.93
C VAL A 330 4.50 9.25 20.07
N ALA A 331 5.58 9.04 19.30
CA ALA A 331 6.75 9.91 19.29
C ALA A 331 6.41 11.38 18.97
N HIS A 332 5.46 11.62 18.07
CA HIS A 332 5.07 12.97 17.65
C HIS A 332 3.86 13.54 18.39
N SER A 333 3.22 12.76 19.27
CA SER A 333 1.96 13.15 19.92
C SER A 333 2.04 14.33 20.90
N GLY A 334 3.25 14.62 21.39
CA GLY A 334 3.54 15.73 22.30
C GLY A 334 4.29 16.89 21.65
N GLU A 335 4.56 16.83 20.34
CA GLU A 335 5.33 17.85 19.63
C GLU A 335 4.47 19.05 19.23
N HIS A 336 5.10 20.22 19.18
CA HIS A 336 4.49 21.45 18.66
C HIS A 336 4.37 21.42 17.13
N PRO A 337 3.59 22.33 16.52
CA PRO A 337 3.48 22.44 15.07
C PRO A 337 4.87 22.43 14.41
N GLN A 338 5.06 21.49 13.49
CA GLN A 338 6.33 21.28 12.80
C GLN A 338 6.39 22.16 11.55
N GLU A 339 7.61 22.58 11.15
CA GLU A 339 7.81 23.28 9.87
C GLU A 339 7.69 22.32 8.66
N GLN A 340 7.96 21.03 8.87
CA GLN A 340 7.88 19.98 7.86
C GLN A 340 7.32 18.69 8.48
N ALA A 341 6.62 17.89 7.67
CA ALA A 341 6.12 16.60 8.12
C ALA A 341 7.27 15.64 8.47
N ALA A 342 7.10 14.88 9.55
CA ALA A 342 8.02 13.80 9.87
C ALA A 342 7.83 12.62 8.90
N VAL A 343 8.83 12.35 8.06
CA VAL A 343 8.78 11.30 7.04
C VAL A 343 9.55 10.07 7.50
N TYR A 344 8.92 8.90 7.35
CA TYR A 344 9.49 7.60 7.69
C TYR A 344 9.42 6.63 6.50
N HIS A 345 10.55 6.14 6.00
CA HIS A 345 10.62 5.03 5.07
C HIS A 345 10.61 3.72 5.86
N VAL A 346 9.49 3.00 5.79
CA VAL A 346 9.38 1.67 6.41
C VAL A 346 9.74 0.64 5.35
N SER A 347 11.03 0.38 5.24
CA SER A 347 11.65 -0.40 4.16
C SER A 347 12.71 -1.35 4.70
N SER A 348 13.23 -2.23 3.85
CA SER A 348 14.33 -3.13 4.19
C SER A 348 15.61 -2.92 3.38
N SER A 349 15.56 -2.21 2.25
CA SER A 349 16.67 -2.19 1.28
C SER A 349 18.00 -1.70 1.85
N LEU A 350 18.02 -0.70 2.73
CA LEU A 350 19.28 -0.20 3.28
C LEU A 350 19.86 -1.10 4.38
N ARG A 351 19.02 -1.58 5.31
CA ARG A 351 19.49 -2.22 6.55
C ARG A 351 19.46 -3.74 6.54
N ASN A 352 18.55 -4.37 5.79
CA ASN A 352 18.46 -5.82 5.64
C ASN A 352 17.88 -6.18 4.26
N PRO A 353 18.62 -5.96 3.17
CA PRO A 353 18.12 -6.13 1.80
C PRO A 353 17.71 -7.59 1.51
N ALA A 354 16.53 -7.76 0.91
CA ALA A 354 16.07 -9.04 0.39
C ALA A 354 16.30 -9.11 -1.12
N ALA A 355 17.23 -9.95 -1.59
CA ALA A 355 17.40 -10.17 -3.03
C ALA A 355 16.27 -11.05 -3.60
N TYR A 356 15.95 -10.87 -4.88
CA TYR A 356 14.97 -11.74 -5.58
C TYR A 356 15.40 -13.22 -5.59
N SER A 357 16.70 -13.51 -5.57
CA SER A 357 17.25 -14.87 -5.43
C SER A 357 16.73 -15.60 -4.19
N VAL A 358 16.67 -14.92 -3.04
CA VAL A 358 16.19 -15.49 -1.77
C VAL A 358 14.75 -15.96 -1.90
N LEU A 359 13.88 -15.13 -2.49
CA LEU A 359 12.47 -15.51 -2.73
C LEU A 359 12.37 -16.68 -3.71
N TYR A 360 13.14 -16.66 -4.79
CA TYR A 360 13.12 -17.73 -5.80
C TYR A 360 13.58 -19.07 -5.23
N GLU A 361 14.67 -19.07 -4.47
CA GLU A 361 15.22 -20.28 -3.83
C GLU A 361 14.28 -20.82 -2.75
N ALA A 362 13.72 -19.96 -1.90
CA ALA A 362 12.70 -20.33 -0.92
C ALA A 362 11.48 -20.95 -1.61
N GLY A 363 11.02 -20.36 -2.72
CA GLY A 363 9.96 -20.89 -3.56
C GLY A 363 10.29 -22.26 -4.15
N ARG A 364 11.47 -22.40 -4.78
CA ARG A 364 11.92 -23.67 -5.36
C ARG A 364 12.01 -24.77 -4.31
N ARG A 365 12.58 -24.47 -3.13
CA ARG A 365 12.67 -25.40 -2.00
C ARG A 365 11.29 -25.79 -1.50
N HIS A 366 10.43 -24.81 -1.19
CA HIS A 366 9.06 -25.03 -0.71
C HIS A 366 8.29 -25.96 -1.65
N PHE A 367 8.30 -25.69 -2.94
CA PHE A 367 7.52 -26.44 -3.92
C PHE A 367 8.11 -27.80 -4.30
N THR A 368 9.40 -28.02 -4.03
CA THR A 368 10.05 -29.33 -4.18
C THR A 368 9.74 -30.23 -2.99
N GLU A 369 9.82 -29.69 -1.76
CA GLU A 369 9.54 -30.44 -0.53
C GLU A 369 8.03 -30.63 -0.28
N LYS A 370 7.21 -29.69 -0.76
CA LYS A 370 5.74 -29.74 -0.72
C LYS A 370 5.19 -29.65 -2.14
N PRO A 371 5.24 -30.75 -2.91
CA PRO A 371 4.72 -30.77 -4.27
C PRO A 371 3.24 -30.41 -4.30
N ARG A 372 2.83 -29.62 -5.30
CA ARG A 372 1.42 -29.31 -5.48
C ARG A 372 0.76 -30.46 -6.20
N VAL A 373 -0.53 -30.65 -5.92
CA VAL A 373 -1.34 -31.70 -6.53
C VAL A 373 -2.40 -31.03 -7.40
N GLY A 374 -2.50 -31.47 -8.66
CA GLY A 374 -3.50 -31.02 -9.60
C GLY A 374 -4.90 -31.56 -9.26
N LYS A 375 -5.90 -31.12 -10.01
CA LYS A 375 -7.31 -31.49 -9.76
C LYS A 375 -7.58 -32.99 -9.89
N ARG A 376 -6.70 -33.74 -10.58
CA ARG A 376 -6.83 -35.18 -10.82
C ARG A 376 -5.86 -36.00 -9.96
N GLY A 377 -5.24 -35.39 -8.94
CA GLY A 377 -4.28 -36.08 -8.07
C GLY A 377 -2.85 -36.13 -8.64
N GLU A 378 -2.59 -35.51 -9.79
CA GLU A 378 -1.28 -35.49 -10.43
C GLU A 378 -0.32 -34.55 -9.70
N VAL A 379 0.90 -35.01 -9.44
CA VAL A 379 1.95 -34.14 -8.87
C VAL A 379 2.41 -33.16 -9.93
N ILE A 380 2.35 -31.86 -9.62
CA ILE A 380 2.85 -30.80 -10.48
C ILE A 380 4.36 -30.66 -10.24
N PRO A 381 5.22 -30.98 -11.23
CA PRO A 381 6.66 -30.90 -11.04
C PRO A 381 7.13 -29.45 -10.90
N THR A 382 8.06 -29.20 -9.98
CA THR A 382 8.78 -27.91 -9.89
C THR A 382 9.83 -27.85 -10.99
N LYS A 383 9.68 -26.93 -11.95
CA LYS A 383 10.69 -26.66 -12.97
C LYS A 383 11.43 -25.38 -12.66
N GLU A 384 12.69 -25.31 -13.07
CA GLU A 384 13.45 -24.07 -13.02
C GLU A 384 12.86 -23.03 -13.99
N MET A 385 12.95 -21.77 -13.58
CA MET A 385 12.48 -20.64 -14.35
C MET A 385 13.67 -19.88 -14.93
N TYR A 386 13.57 -19.49 -16.20
CA TYR A 386 14.59 -18.64 -16.81
C TYR A 386 14.34 -17.15 -16.52
N PHE A 387 15.38 -16.42 -16.14
CA PHE A 387 15.28 -14.99 -15.81
C PHE A 387 15.97 -14.11 -16.87
N PHE A 388 15.23 -13.15 -17.41
CA PHE A 388 15.80 -12.11 -18.27
C PHE A 388 16.26 -10.93 -17.41
N LYS A 389 17.58 -10.77 -17.29
CA LYS A 389 18.21 -9.72 -16.47
C LYS A 389 18.03 -8.30 -17.02
N THR A 390 17.56 -8.13 -18.24
CA THR A 390 17.32 -6.80 -18.83
C THR A 390 16.02 -6.76 -19.62
N ILE A 391 15.34 -5.61 -19.59
CA ILE A 391 14.14 -5.36 -20.40
C ILE A 391 14.43 -5.56 -21.88
N ALA A 392 15.60 -5.11 -22.37
CA ALA A 392 15.99 -5.26 -23.76
C ALA A 392 16.08 -6.73 -24.20
N SER A 393 16.72 -7.60 -23.39
CA SER A 393 16.82 -9.03 -23.71
C SER A 393 15.45 -9.70 -23.74
N PHE A 394 14.55 -9.35 -22.82
CA PHE A 394 13.18 -9.84 -22.81
C PHE A 394 12.38 -9.35 -24.02
N GLN A 395 12.54 -8.08 -24.42
CA GLN A 395 11.90 -7.53 -25.61
C GLN A 395 12.34 -8.23 -26.89
N VAL A 396 13.63 -8.55 -27.04
CA VAL A 396 14.15 -9.32 -28.17
C VAL A 396 13.53 -10.73 -28.19
N TYR A 397 13.48 -11.40 -27.04
CA TYR A 397 12.82 -12.70 -26.93
C TYR A 397 11.33 -12.62 -27.29
N MET A 398 10.61 -11.61 -26.78
CA MET A 398 9.20 -11.40 -27.07
C MET A 398 8.95 -11.10 -28.55
N LEU A 399 9.85 -10.35 -29.19
CA LEU A 399 9.84 -10.07 -30.62
C LEU A 399 9.98 -11.35 -31.43
N VAL A 400 11.03 -12.13 -31.19
CA VAL A 400 11.35 -13.33 -31.97
C VAL A 400 10.33 -14.45 -31.75
N LYS A 401 9.99 -14.74 -30.50
CA LYS A 401 9.16 -15.91 -30.16
C LYS A 401 7.66 -15.66 -30.35
N TYR A 402 7.20 -14.42 -30.20
CA TYR A 402 5.76 -14.12 -30.21
C TYR A 402 5.36 -13.12 -31.29
N ARG A 403 6.04 -11.97 -31.41
CA ARG A 403 5.62 -10.93 -32.36
C ARG A 403 5.81 -11.36 -33.82
N LEU A 404 6.98 -11.87 -34.21
CA LEU A 404 7.21 -12.28 -35.60
C LEU A 404 6.25 -13.40 -36.05
N PRO A 405 6.01 -14.48 -35.28
CA PRO A 405 4.99 -15.47 -35.61
C PRO A 405 3.57 -14.90 -35.65
N LEU A 406 3.27 -13.91 -34.80
CA LEU A 406 1.97 -13.25 -34.79
C LEU A 406 1.73 -12.40 -36.04
N GLU A 407 2.75 -11.69 -36.54
CA GLU A 407 2.69 -10.95 -37.81
C GLU A 407 2.54 -11.91 -38.99
N LEU A 408 3.24 -13.05 -38.98
CA LEU A 408 3.05 -14.10 -39.98
C LEU A 408 1.61 -14.64 -39.95
N LEU A 409 1.07 -14.90 -38.76
CA LEU A 409 -0.32 -15.32 -38.59
C LEU A 409 -1.30 -14.24 -39.08
N HIS A 410 -0.98 -12.96 -38.89
CA HIS A 410 -1.79 -11.85 -39.41
C HIS A 410 -1.85 -11.87 -40.94
N LEU A 411 -0.69 -12.02 -41.59
CA LEU A 411 -0.59 -12.14 -43.06
C LEU A 411 -1.37 -13.36 -43.57
N LEU A 412 -1.19 -14.53 -42.95
CA LEU A 412 -1.94 -15.74 -43.30
C LEU A 412 -3.45 -15.56 -43.10
N ASN A 413 -3.85 -14.87 -42.04
CA ASN A 413 -5.26 -14.56 -41.79
C ASN A 413 -5.85 -13.67 -42.89
N LEU A 414 -5.11 -12.67 -43.38
CA LEU A 414 -5.54 -11.82 -44.50
C LEU A 414 -5.63 -12.63 -45.81
N LEU A 415 -4.63 -13.47 -46.09
CA LEU A 415 -4.60 -14.32 -47.28
C LEU A 415 -5.70 -15.37 -47.30
N LEU A 416 -6.12 -15.86 -46.13
CA LEU A 416 -7.16 -16.88 -45.96
C LEU A 416 -8.51 -16.27 -45.53
N CYS A 417 -8.78 -15.02 -45.92
CA CYS A 417 -10.07 -14.33 -45.74
C CYS A 417 -10.64 -14.39 -44.30
N GLY A 418 -9.77 -14.31 -43.29
CA GLY A 418 -10.19 -14.24 -41.89
C GLY A 418 -10.30 -15.58 -41.15
N LEU A 419 -9.85 -16.69 -41.74
CA LEU A 419 -9.91 -18.03 -41.13
C LEU A 419 -9.31 -18.10 -39.72
N PHE A 420 -8.26 -17.34 -39.45
CA PHE A 420 -7.55 -17.31 -38.17
C PHE A 420 -7.84 -16.07 -37.32
N SER A 421 -8.89 -15.31 -37.64
CA SER A 421 -9.14 -14.00 -37.05
C SER A 421 -9.28 -14.06 -35.52
N ARG A 422 -9.98 -15.08 -35.02
CA ARG A 422 -10.13 -15.33 -33.57
C ARG A 422 -8.79 -15.63 -32.90
N LEU A 423 -8.01 -16.55 -33.47
CA LEU A 423 -6.70 -16.95 -32.94
C LEU A 423 -5.72 -15.77 -32.94
N TYR A 424 -5.65 -15.03 -34.04
CA TYR A 424 -4.82 -13.82 -34.13
C TYR A 424 -5.22 -12.79 -33.08
N SER A 425 -6.52 -12.47 -32.98
CA SER A 425 -7.02 -11.49 -32.01
C SER A 425 -6.67 -11.88 -30.57
N ASP A 426 -6.83 -13.16 -30.23
CA ASP A 426 -6.51 -13.68 -28.89
C ASP A 426 -5.02 -13.61 -28.57
N LEU A 427 -4.16 -14.08 -29.47
CA LEU A 427 -2.71 -14.05 -29.28
C LEU A 427 -2.18 -12.61 -29.25
N SER A 428 -2.68 -11.75 -30.13
CA SER A 428 -2.34 -10.33 -30.21
C SER A 428 -2.73 -9.58 -28.94
N ARG A 429 -3.91 -9.90 -28.38
CA ARG A 429 -4.36 -9.37 -27.09
C ARG A 429 -3.46 -9.83 -25.94
N LYS A 430 -3.10 -11.11 -25.88
CA LYS A 430 -2.19 -11.65 -24.85
C LYS A 430 -0.80 -11.03 -24.94
N TYR A 431 -0.25 -10.89 -26.14
CA TYR A 431 1.04 -10.24 -26.38
C TYR A 431 1.03 -8.79 -25.89
N ARG A 432 0.04 -7.98 -26.33
CA ARG A 432 -0.09 -6.59 -25.87
C ARG A 432 -0.23 -6.48 -24.36
N TYR A 433 -1.00 -7.39 -23.75
CA TYR A 433 -1.17 -7.43 -22.30
C TYR A 433 0.16 -7.68 -21.57
N VAL A 434 0.95 -8.67 -21.99
CA VAL A 434 2.27 -8.95 -21.39
C VAL A 434 3.21 -7.76 -21.56
N MET A 435 3.28 -7.17 -22.76
CA MET A 435 4.13 -6.00 -23.01
C MET A 435 3.72 -4.80 -22.17
N HIS A 436 2.41 -4.61 -21.94
CA HIS A 436 1.91 -3.56 -21.06
C HIS A 436 2.28 -3.81 -19.59
N LEU A 437 2.26 -5.06 -19.12
CA LEU A 437 2.75 -5.39 -17.77
C LEU A 437 4.24 -5.09 -17.62
N VAL A 438 5.06 -5.39 -18.63
CA VAL A 438 6.48 -5.04 -18.62
C VAL A 438 6.69 -3.52 -18.52
N ASP A 439 5.91 -2.76 -19.27
CA ASP A 439 5.98 -1.30 -19.29
C ASP A 439 5.57 -0.67 -17.93
N VAL A 440 4.57 -1.25 -17.25
CA VAL A 440 4.06 -0.74 -15.98
C VAL A 440 4.89 -1.21 -14.77
N TYR A 441 5.33 -2.46 -14.76
CA TYR A 441 6.01 -3.08 -13.60
C TYR A 441 7.53 -3.17 -13.75
N GLY A 442 8.06 -3.02 -14.97
CA GLY A 442 9.50 -3.05 -15.26
C GLY A 442 10.31 -2.09 -14.38
N PRO A 443 9.90 -0.83 -14.19
CA PRO A 443 10.62 0.11 -13.33
C PRO A 443 10.76 -0.34 -11.88
N PHE A 444 9.78 -1.10 -11.36
CA PHE A 444 9.84 -1.66 -10.01
C PHE A 444 10.67 -2.93 -9.95
N ALA A 445 10.57 -3.79 -10.97
CA ALA A 445 11.33 -5.03 -11.05
C ALA A 445 12.84 -4.80 -11.23
N PHE A 446 13.22 -3.65 -11.81
CA PHE A 446 14.61 -3.22 -11.99
C PHE A 446 14.92 -1.93 -11.22
N PHE A 447 14.19 -1.66 -10.14
CA PHE A 447 14.45 -0.51 -9.30
C PHE A 447 15.83 -0.63 -8.66
N LYS A 448 16.67 0.39 -8.85
CA LYS A 448 18.04 0.45 -8.31
C LYS A 448 18.20 1.45 -7.17
N GLY A 449 17.09 2.03 -6.72
CA GLY A 449 17.07 2.87 -5.53
C GLY A 449 17.19 2.03 -4.27
N CYS A 450 17.67 2.66 -3.22
CA CYS A 450 17.73 2.15 -1.87
C CYS A 450 17.14 3.22 -0.96
N PHE A 451 16.09 2.87 -0.20
CA PHE A 451 15.44 3.83 0.67
C PHE A 451 16.23 3.96 1.97
N ASP A 452 16.75 5.17 2.21
CA ASP A 452 17.30 5.55 3.50
C ASP A 452 16.21 5.47 4.57
N ASP A 453 16.57 5.07 5.77
CA ASP A 453 15.67 4.92 6.90
C ASP A 453 16.22 5.58 8.18
N ILE A 454 17.06 6.61 8.03
CA ILE A 454 17.72 7.33 9.13
C ILE A 454 16.76 7.90 10.20
N ASN A 455 15.61 8.45 9.83
CA ASN A 455 14.57 8.92 10.74
C ASN A 455 13.92 7.73 11.43
N LEU A 456 13.59 6.66 10.71
CA LEU A 456 13.06 5.44 11.32
C LEU A 456 14.07 4.78 12.26
N GLU A 457 15.36 4.86 11.95
CA GLU A 457 16.45 4.41 12.81
C GLU A 457 16.54 5.24 14.08
N ARG A 458 16.46 6.57 13.97
CA ARG A 458 16.38 7.45 15.15
C ARG A 458 15.17 7.10 16.02
N LEU A 459 14.03 6.77 15.40
CA LEU A 459 12.84 6.32 16.13
C LEU A 459 13.10 4.99 16.84
N ARG A 460 13.73 4.00 16.18
CA ARG A 460 14.14 2.74 16.82
C ARG A 460 15.12 2.95 17.97
N GLN A 461 16.08 3.86 17.83
CA GLN A 461 17.05 4.16 18.90
C GLN A 461 16.40 4.83 20.12
N ARG A 462 15.28 5.53 19.92
CA ARG A 462 14.45 6.06 21.02
C ARG A 462 13.60 4.98 21.69
N MET A 463 13.42 3.82 21.05
CA MET A 463 12.75 2.67 21.67
C MET A 463 13.64 2.09 22.77
N GLY A 464 13.29 2.38 24.02
CA GLY A 464 13.86 1.74 25.19
C GLY A 464 13.37 0.31 25.33
N ARG A 465 14.02 -0.44 26.22
CA ARG A 465 13.52 -1.76 26.64
C ARG A 465 12.32 -1.57 27.56
N SER A 466 11.26 -2.31 27.28
CA SER A 466 10.10 -2.47 28.14
C SER A 466 10.51 -3.12 29.47
N LYS A 467 9.71 -2.89 30.52
CA LYS A 467 9.87 -3.62 31.79
C LYS A 467 9.57 -5.11 31.61
N ASN A 468 8.75 -5.46 30.61
CA ASN A 468 8.47 -6.83 30.23
C ASN A 468 9.15 -7.14 28.87
N PRO A 469 10.19 -7.99 28.83
CA PRO A 469 10.93 -8.30 27.60
C PRO A 469 10.09 -8.89 26.47
N GLU A 470 8.96 -9.54 26.77
CA GLU A 470 8.04 -10.05 25.76
C GLU A 470 7.35 -8.92 24.96
N ASP A 471 7.24 -7.72 25.55
CA ASP A 471 6.62 -6.56 24.91
C ASP A 471 7.56 -5.85 23.94
N ASP A 472 8.89 -6.02 24.08
CA ASP A 472 9.89 -5.45 23.15
C ASP A 472 9.71 -6.00 21.74
N ASP A 473 9.35 -7.28 21.64
CA ASP A 473 9.04 -7.93 20.38
C ASP A 473 7.69 -7.48 19.79
N MET A 474 6.75 -7.06 20.63
CA MET A 474 5.38 -6.73 20.23
C MET A 474 5.32 -5.53 19.29
N PHE A 475 6.19 -4.53 19.51
CA PHE A 475 6.31 -3.35 18.67
C PHE A 475 7.61 -3.32 17.88
N ASN A 476 8.22 -4.48 17.60
CA ASN A 476 9.41 -4.55 16.78
C ASN A 476 9.11 -4.18 15.32
N PHE A 477 9.89 -3.25 14.77
CA PHE A 477 9.89 -2.86 13.36
C PHE A 477 11.34 -2.72 12.82
N ASP A 478 12.30 -3.43 13.41
CA ASP A 478 13.66 -3.55 12.86
C ASP A 478 13.72 -4.68 11.82
N PRO A 479 13.89 -4.36 10.52
CA PRO A 479 13.97 -5.37 9.47
C PRO A 479 15.17 -6.31 9.66
N LYS A 480 16.22 -5.94 10.40
CA LYS A 480 17.37 -6.83 10.70
C LYS A 480 16.99 -8.08 11.49
N THR A 481 15.83 -8.09 12.11
CA THR A 481 15.30 -9.26 12.83
C THR A 481 14.66 -10.30 11.90
N ILE A 482 14.58 -10.02 10.60
CA ILE A 482 13.99 -10.91 9.61
C ILE A 482 15.09 -11.80 9.01
N ASP A 483 14.93 -13.12 9.16
CA ASP A 483 15.56 -14.08 8.27
C ASP A 483 14.68 -14.21 7.02
N TRP A 484 15.13 -13.65 5.89
CA TRP A 484 14.34 -13.61 4.66
C TRP A 484 14.05 -15.00 4.09
N ASP A 485 15.00 -15.92 4.15
CA ASP A 485 14.80 -17.29 3.62
C ASP A 485 13.74 -18.01 4.46
N ASP A 486 13.87 -17.97 5.79
CA ASP A 486 12.89 -18.60 6.69
C ASP A 486 11.51 -17.94 6.58
N TYR A 487 11.46 -16.61 6.56
CA TYR A 487 10.22 -15.85 6.40
C TYR A 487 9.51 -16.20 5.09
N PHE A 488 10.21 -16.22 3.95
CA PHE A 488 9.58 -16.59 2.69
C PHE A 488 9.12 -18.05 2.69
N TYR A 489 9.97 -18.97 3.11
CA TYR A 489 9.71 -20.41 3.03
C TYR A 489 8.60 -20.88 3.99
N ARG A 490 8.61 -20.40 5.25
CA ARG A 490 7.69 -20.86 6.32
C ARG A 490 6.45 -19.99 6.49
N ILE A 491 6.50 -18.72 6.13
CA ILE A 491 5.45 -17.75 6.50
C ILE A 491 4.79 -17.18 5.25
N HIS A 492 5.54 -16.49 4.38
CA HIS A 492 4.96 -15.73 3.29
C HIS A 492 4.42 -16.61 2.16
N ILE A 493 5.20 -17.56 1.63
CA ILE A 493 4.74 -18.46 0.57
C ILE A 493 3.51 -19.27 1.03
N PRO A 494 3.52 -19.92 2.21
CA PRO A 494 2.31 -20.57 2.75
C PRO A 494 1.13 -19.61 2.88
N GLY A 495 1.35 -18.37 3.31
CA GLY A 495 0.33 -17.33 3.38
C GLY A 495 -0.29 -17.03 2.01
N VAL A 496 0.54 -16.84 0.98
CA VAL A 496 0.09 -16.64 -0.41
C VAL A 496 -0.76 -17.82 -0.88
N LEU A 497 -0.33 -19.05 -0.59
CA LEU A 497 -1.06 -20.25 -0.96
C LEU A 497 -2.42 -20.35 -0.22
N LYS A 498 -2.46 -20.03 1.07
CA LYS A 498 -3.68 -20.10 1.89
C LYS A 498 -4.69 -19.01 1.52
N TYR A 499 -4.24 -17.78 1.37
CA TYR A 499 -5.13 -16.61 1.30
C TYR A 499 -5.40 -16.11 -0.12
N ILE A 500 -4.48 -16.35 -1.07
CA ILE A 500 -4.56 -15.79 -2.42
C ILE A 500 -4.78 -16.86 -3.49
N LEU A 501 -4.07 -18.00 -3.39
CA LEU A 501 -4.21 -19.11 -4.32
C LEU A 501 -5.46 -19.94 -3.97
N LYS A 502 -6.62 -19.50 -4.46
CA LYS A 502 -7.87 -20.30 -4.43
C LYS A 502 -7.96 -21.29 -5.58
#